data_AF-R6P158-F1
#
_entry.id   AF-R6P158-F1
#
_cell.length_a   1.000
_cell.length_b   1.000
_cell.length_c   1.000
_cell.angle_alpha   90.00
_cell.angle_beta   90.00
_cell.angle_gamma   90.00
#
_symmetry.space_group_name_H-M   'P 1'
#
loop_
_entity.id
_entity.type
_entity.pdbx_description
1 polymer ?
#
loop_
_entity_poly.entity_id
_entity_poly.type
_entity_poly.pdbx_seq_one_letter_code
_entity_poly.pdbx_strand_id
1 'polypeptide(L)'
;MNILVTLDSNYIYPLSVMLRSLAANCPGSRIDLYVVYASLTEDDFSRMESALGGSDHEVHRIKVDDAIFSGFPVLDRISKATYYRLLIGEILPQEIDRVLYLDPDIVINRSLEEFYNLDLKGNILAGATHLFGLLGKINLLRLGIHKHTDIYINAGVLLIDLKKWRETVTLGQILTYISKKHRTLFLADQDVVNALFADHTLAVDERLYNLDEKTFRIFSEPAAGHKRIDIEWVRANTAIIHYNGKHKPWKEKDYGGGLGEFFEKYKSL
;
A
#
# COMPACT_ATOMS: atom_id res chain seq x y z
N MET A 1 9.47 7.25 -11.52
CA MET A 1 9.07 6.68 -10.21
C MET A 1 8.62 5.27 -10.45
N ASN A 2 9.20 4.30 -9.74
CA ASN A 2 8.77 2.90 -9.81
C ASN A 2 7.58 2.71 -8.87
N ILE A 3 6.40 2.50 -9.44
CA ILE A 3 5.16 2.25 -8.70
C ILE A 3 4.81 0.78 -8.82
N LEU A 4 4.49 0.14 -7.71
CA LEU A 4 4.08 -1.27 -7.69
C LEU A 4 2.64 -1.39 -7.21
N VAL A 5 1.85 -2.16 -7.95
CA VAL A 5 0.49 -2.54 -7.59
C VAL A 5 0.32 -4.05 -7.70
N THR A 6 -0.46 -4.62 -6.77
CA THR A 6 -0.85 -6.05 -6.82
C THR A 6 -2.37 -6.12 -6.80
N LEU A 7 -2.96 -6.79 -7.78
CA LEU A 7 -4.43 -6.85 -7.88
C LEU A 7 -4.96 -8.05 -8.67
N ASP A 8 -6.26 -8.26 -8.51
CA ASP A 8 -7.10 -9.02 -9.44
C ASP A 8 -8.05 -8.08 -10.20
N SER A 9 -8.77 -8.62 -11.21
CA SER A 9 -9.66 -7.82 -12.06
C SER A 9 -10.77 -7.06 -11.31
N ASN A 10 -11.15 -7.47 -10.09
CA ASN A 10 -12.19 -6.77 -9.32
C ASN A 10 -11.74 -5.38 -8.82
N TYR A 11 -10.43 -5.13 -8.81
CA TYR A 11 -9.84 -3.86 -8.37
C TYR A 11 -9.43 -2.93 -9.51
N ILE A 12 -9.74 -3.28 -10.77
CA ILE A 12 -9.40 -2.43 -11.92
C ILE A 12 -10.09 -1.07 -11.83
N TYR A 13 -11.35 -1.03 -11.43
CA TYR A 13 -12.06 0.24 -11.30
C TYR A 13 -11.44 1.19 -10.26
N PRO A 14 -11.23 0.80 -8.98
CA PRO A 14 -10.54 1.67 -8.03
C PRO A 14 -9.09 1.97 -8.46
N LEU A 15 -8.37 1.01 -9.05
CA LEU A 15 -7.04 1.26 -9.62
C LEU A 15 -7.07 2.35 -10.70
N SER A 16 -8.04 2.34 -11.62
CA SER A 16 -8.17 3.40 -12.63
C SER A 16 -8.40 4.78 -12.01
N VAL A 17 -9.09 4.88 -10.87
CA VAL A 17 -9.21 6.15 -10.13
C VAL A 17 -7.87 6.54 -9.50
N MET A 18 -7.19 5.58 -8.88
CA MET A 18 -5.86 5.76 -8.32
C MET A 18 -4.86 6.27 -9.38
N LEU A 19 -4.78 5.62 -10.54
CA LEU A 19 -3.86 5.98 -11.63
C LEU A 19 -4.18 7.36 -12.22
N ARG A 20 -5.46 7.71 -12.41
CA ARG A 20 -5.86 9.07 -12.82
C ARG A 20 -5.40 10.12 -11.81
N SER A 21 -5.58 9.83 -10.53
CA SER A 21 -5.15 10.74 -9.46
C SER A 21 -3.63 10.86 -9.37
N LEU A 22 -2.89 9.78 -9.63
CA LEU A 22 -1.43 9.77 -9.71
C LEU A 22 -0.94 10.64 -10.87
N ALA A 23 -1.44 10.39 -12.09
CA ALA A 23 -1.06 11.12 -13.29
C ALA A 23 -1.37 12.62 -13.17
N ALA A 24 -2.54 12.98 -12.62
CA ALA A 24 -2.96 14.36 -12.43
C ALA A 24 -2.08 15.14 -11.41
N ASN A 25 -1.55 14.45 -10.40
CA ASN A 25 -0.78 15.09 -9.31
C ASN A 25 0.74 14.92 -9.43
N CYS A 26 1.22 14.11 -10.38
CA CYS A 26 2.64 13.91 -10.66
C CYS A 26 3.01 14.17 -12.15
N PRO A 27 2.57 15.29 -12.77
CA PRO A 27 2.66 15.48 -14.23
C PRO A 27 4.09 15.58 -14.79
N GLY A 28 5.09 15.87 -13.95
CA GLY A 28 6.50 15.97 -14.36
C GLY A 28 7.32 14.70 -14.11
N SER A 29 6.71 13.65 -13.57
CA SER A 29 7.40 12.40 -13.24
C SER A 29 7.07 11.32 -14.27
N ARG A 30 8.10 10.66 -14.79
CA ARG A 30 7.91 9.36 -15.46
C ARG A 30 7.34 8.35 -14.47
N ILE A 31 6.36 7.56 -14.87
CA ILE A 31 5.73 6.50 -14.04
C ILE A 31 6.04 5.13 -14.65
N ASP A 32 6.88 4.35 -13.98
CA ASP A 32 7.11 2.95 -14.32
C ASP A 32 6.19 2.11 -13.42
N LEU A 33 5.06 1.68 -13.96
CA LEU A 33 4.01 0.96 -13.24
C LEU A 33 4.22 -0.56 -13.35
N TYR A 34 4.67 -1.18 -12.29
CA TYR A 34 4.80 -2.62 -12.14
C TYR A 34 3.49 -3.22 -11.65
N VAL A 35 2.84 -4.00 -12.50
CA VAL A 35 1.55 -4.63 -12.22
C VAL A 35 1.76 -6.12 -11.98
N VAL A 36 1.57 -6.55 -10.74
CA VAL A 36 1.69 -7.96 -10.36
C VAL A 36 0.33 -8.60 -10.28
N TYR A 37 0.13 -9.68 -11.05
CA TYR A 37 -1.18 -10.28 -11.24
C TYR A 37 -1.12 -11.77 -11.53
N ALA A 38 -2.20 -12.50 -11.22
CA ALA A 38 -2.38 -13.89 -11.70
C ALA A 38 -3.22 -13.95 -12.99
N SER A 39 -4.33 -13.22 -12.99
CA SER A 39 -5.31 -13.25 -14.07
C SER A 39 -5.84 -11.83 -14.34
N LEU A 40 -5.31 -11.19 -15.37
CA LEU A 40 -5.80 -9.94 -15.95
C LEU A 40 -5.90 -10.12 -17.47
N THR A 41 -6.83 -9.38 -18.08
CA THR A 41 -7.09 -9.38 -19.51
C THR A 41 -6.40 -8.20 -20.21
N GLU A 42 -6.34 -8.22 -21.54
CA GLU A 42 -5.88 -7.04 -22.30
C GLU A 42 -6.78 -5.81 -22.11
N ASP A 43 -8.08 -6.02 -21.86
CA ASP A 43 -9.01 -4.92 -21.53
C ASP A 43 -8.63 -4.28 -20.18
N ASP A 44 -8.25 -5.10 -19.19
CA ASP A 44 -7.79 -4.61 -17.88
C ASP A 44 -6.56 -3.71 -18.04
N PHE A 45 -5.56 -4.14 -18.82
CA PHE A 45 -4.37 -3.31 -19.10
C PHE A 45 -4.72 -2.05 -19.91
N SER A 46 -5.58 -2.17 -20.92
CA SER A 46 -6.03 -1.01 -21.72
C SER A 46 -6.71 0.05 -20.86
N ARG A 47 -7.44 -0.35 -19.81
CA ARG A 47 -8.02 0.58 -18.82
C ARG A 47 -6.96 1.25 -17.94
N MET A 48 -5.87 0.57 -17.61
CA MET A 48 -4.75 1.17 -16.86
C MET A 48 -4.03 2.23 -17.70
N GLU A 49 -3.69 1.90 -18.95
CA GLU A 49 -3.06 2.82 -19.91
C GLU A 49 -3.96 4.06 -20.12
N SER A 50 -5.25 3.84 -20.35
CA SER A 50 -6.24 4.92 -20.50
C SER A 50 -6.32 5.80 -19.25
N ALA A 51 -6.27 5.21 -18.06
CA ALA A 51 -6.29 5.94 -16.79
C ALA A 51 -5.01 6.77 -16.54
N LEU A 52 -3.85 6.33 -17.04
CA LEU A 52 -2.60 7.10 -17.01
C LEU A 52 -2.58 8.20 -18.08
N GLY A 53 -3.38 8.06 -19.14
CA GLY A 53 -3.64 9.09 -20.13
C GLY A 53 -2.38 9.60 -20.81
N GLY A 54 -2.21 10.92 -20.91
CA GLY A 54 -1.06 11.55 -21.56
C GLY A 54 0.20 11.68 -20.70
N SER A 55 0.29 11.00 -19.56
CA SER A 55 1.50 11.02 -18.72
C SER A 55 2.66 10.28 -19.40
N ASP A 56 3.91 10.59 -19.02
CA ASP A 56 5.07 9.76 -19.38
C ASP A 56 5.06 8.50 -18.50
N HIS A 57 4.70 7.35 -19.08
CA HIS A 57 4.56 6.11 -18.33
C HIS A 57 4.94 4.87 -19.13
N GLU A 58 5.20 3.78 -18.40
CA GLU A 58 5.34 2.43 -18.93
C GLU A 58 4.69 1.43 -17.99
N VAL A 59 3.87 0.52 -18.53
CA VAL A 59 3.21 -0.54 -17.76
C VAL A 59 3.97 -1.86 -17.90
N HIS A 60 4.62 -2.26 -16.81
CA HIS A 60 5.38 -3.50 -16.70
C HIS A 60 4.49 -4.62 -16.16
N ARG A 61 4.21 -5.63 -16.98
CA ARG A 61 3.29 -6.72 -16.64
C ARG A 61 4.06 -7.89 -16.02
N ILE A 62 3.81 -8.17 -14.75
CA ILE A 62 4.46 -9.27 -14.01
C ILE A 62 3.40 -10.32 -13.65
N LYS A 63 3.30 -11.35 -14.49
CA LYS A 63 2.41 -12.47 -14.22
C LYS A 63 3.03 -13.40 -13.19
N VAL A 64 2.33 -13.63 -12.10
CA VAL A 64 2.69 -14.60 -11.07
C VAL A 64 1.87 -15.87 -11.27
N ASP A 65 2.58 -16.99 -11.35
CA ASP A 65 1.97 -18.32 -11.32
C ASP A 65 1.80 -18.77 -9.87
N ASP A 66 0.64 -19.35 -9.57
CA ASP A 66 0.33 -19.97 -8.27
C ASP A 66 1.36 -21.04 -7.87
N ALA A 67 2.08 -21.62 -8.84
CA ALA A 67 3.19 -22.54 -8.62
C ALA A 67 4.29 -21.97 -7.71
N ILE A 68 4.44 -20.64 -7.59
CA ILE A 68 5.41 -20.02 -6.65
C ILE A 68 5.12 -20.36 -5.18
N PHE A 69 3.87 -20.73 -4.87
CA PHE A 69 3.45 -21.16 -3.54
C PHE A 69 3.41 -22.68 -3.39
N SER A 70 3.82 -23.44 -4.42
CA SER A 70 3.88 -24.89 -4.35
C SER A 70 4.84 -25.31 -3.23
N GLY A 71 4.35 -26.10 -2.27
CA GLY A 71 5.06 -26.42 -1.02
C GLY A 71 4.55 -25.71 0.23
N PHE A 72 3.62 -24.75 0.08
CA PHE A 72 3.01 -24.03 1.19
C PHE A 72 1.47 -24.14 1.15
N PRO A 73 0.88 -25.34 1.38
CA PRO A 73 -0.54 -25.62 1.17
C PRO A 73 -1.50 -24.79 2.05
N VAL A 74 -0.96 -24.18 3.11
CA VAL A 74 -1.69 -23.21 3.94
C VAL A 74 -2.12 -21.97 3.13
N LEU A 75 -1.36 -21.62 2.08
CA LEU A 75 -1.61 -20.46 1.22
C LEU A 75 -2.74 -20.67 0.22
N ASP A 76 -3.18 -21.90 -0.03
CA ASP A 76 -4.30 -22.18 -0.96
C ASP A 76 -5.66 -21.74 -0.42
N ARG A 77 -5.73 -21.37 0.87
CA ARG A 77 -6.97 -20.96 1.55
C ARG A 77 -7.11 -19.44 1.74
N ILE A 78 -6.19 -18.66 1.19
CA ILE A 78 -6.12 -17.21 1.36
C ILE A 78 -5.98 -16.55 -0.01
N SER A 79 -6.51 -15.33 -0.14
CA SER A 79 -6.35 -14.56 -1.38
C SER A 79 -4.87 -14.28 -1.64
N LYS A 80 -4.29 -14.94 -2.65
CA LYS A 80 -2.86 -14.89 -2.95
C LYS A 80 -2.41 -13.49 -3.42
N ALA A 81 -3.32 -12.73 -4.03
CA ALA A 81 -3.03 -11.40 -4.57
C ALA A 81 -2.44 -10.45 -3.52
N THR A 82 -2.93 -10.47 -2.28
CA THR A 82 -2.40 -9.58 -1.22
C THR A 82 -0.97 -9.94 -0.80
N TYR A 83 -0.58 -11.21 -0.97
CA TYR A 83 0.76 -11.71 -0.65
C TYR A 83 1.78 -11.47 -1.77
N TYR A 84 1.36 -11.07 -2.97
CA TYR A 84 2.27 -10.75 -4.07
C TYR A 84 3.23 -9.62 -3.72
N ARG A 85 2.82 -8.68 -2.86
CA ARG A 85 3.70 -7.62 -2.36
C ARG A 85 4.88 -8.14 -1.55
N LEU A 86 4.80 -9.35 -1.00
CA LEU A 86 5.90 -9.96 -0.27
C LEU A 86 6.92 -10.62 -1.22
N LEU A 87 6.53 -10.88 -2.47
CA LEU A 87 7.35 -11.52 -3.48
C LEU A 87 8.27 -10.53 -4.21
N ILE A 88 8.19 -9.24 -3.88
CA ILE A 88 8.81 -8.14 -4.64
C ILE A 88 10.32 -8.28 -4.84
N GLY A 89 11.02 -8.84 -3.86
CA GLY A 89 12.46 -9.08 -3.97
C GLY A 89 12.82 -10.08 -5.07
N GLU A 90 11.92 -11.04 -5.35
CA GLU A 90 12.09 -12.09 -6.35
C GLU A 90 11.58 -11.67 -7.73
N ILE A 91 10.43 -10.98 -7.79
CA ILE A 91 9.70 -10.77 -9.05
C ILE A 91 10.06 -9.46 -9.76
N LEU A 92 10.55 -8.46 -9.04
CA LEU A 92 10.93 -7.18 -9.65
C LEU A 92 12.33 -7.27 -10.27
N PRO A 93 12.57 -6.61 -11.42
CA PRO A 93 13.88 -6.55 -12.07
C PRO A 93 15.01 -6.13 -11.12
N GLN A 94 16.19 -6.75 -11.28
CA GLN A 94 17.32 -6.63 -10.34
C GLN A 94 17.92 -5.21 -10.31
N GLU A 95 17.78 -4.46 -11.39
CA GLU A 95 18.20 -3.06 -11.53
C GLU A 95 17.35 -2.07 -10.73
N ILE A 96 16.18 -2.50 -10.22
CA ILE A 96 15.33 -1.64 -9.39
C ILE A 96 15.81 -1.72 -7.95
N ASP A 97 16.29 -0.60 -7.43
CA ASP A 97 16.71 -0.49 -6.03
C ASP A 97 15.64 0.14 -5.12
N ARG A 98 14.66 0.84 -5.69
CA ARG A 98 13.61 1.54 -4.94
C ARG A 98 12.26 1.42 -5.63
N VAL A 99 11.24 1.09 -4.84
CA VAL A 99 9.86 0.97 -5.31
C VAL A 99 8.88 1.55 -4.30
N LEU A 100 7.80 2.18 -4.78
CA LEU A 100 6.67 2.62 -3.98
C LEU A 100 5.50 1.68 -4.25
N TYR A 101 5.20 0.82 -3.28
CA TYR A 101 4.02 -0.02 -3.31
C TYR A 101 2.79 0.79 -2.90
N LEU A 102 1.70 0.65 -3.67
CA LEU A 102 0.42 1.29 -3.43
C LEU A 102 -0.71 0.26 -3.57
N ASP A 103 -1.58 0.17 -2.56
CA ASP A 103 -2.84 -0.57 -2.70
C ASP A 103 -3.74 0.13 -3.75
N PRO A 104 -4.57 -0.62 -4.50
CA PRO A 104 -5.39 -0.06 -5.57
C PRO A 104 -6.55 0.81 -5.08
N ASP A 105 -6.85 0.82 -3.78
CA ASP A 105 -7.95 1.56 -3.14
C ASP A 105 -7.52 2.87 -2.47
N ILE A 106 -6.59 3.59 -3.10
CA ILE A 106 -6.15 4.91 -2.66
C ILE A 106 -6.47 5.99 -3.70
N VAL A 107 -6.43 7.24 -3.25
CA VAL A 107 -6.38 8.43 -4.11
C VAL A 107 -5.12 9.22 -3.76
N ILE A 108 -4.35 9.56 -4.80
CA ILE A 108 -3.24 10.48 -4.74
C ILE A 108 -3.82 11.89 -4.86
N ASN A 109 -3.81 12.65 -3.77
CA ASN A 109 -4.33 14.01 -3.72
C ASN A 109 -3.22 15.07 -3.93
N ARG A 110 -1.95 14.72 -3.74
CA ARG A 110 -0.80 15.63 -3.96
C ARG A 110 0.39 14.86 -4.55
N SER A 111 1.39 15.59 -5.06
CA SER A 111 2.62 15.00 -5.60
C SER A 111 3.26 14.04 -4.58
N LEU A 112 3.70 12.89 -5.09
CA LEU A 112 4.41 11.88 -4.31
C LEU A 112 5.93 12.05 -4.36
N GLU A 113 6.46 13.06 -5.05
CA GLU A 113 7.89 13.23 -5.27
C GLU A 113 8.69 13.33 -3.96
N GLU A 114 8.19 14.08 -2.97
CA GLU A 114 8.82 14.18 -1.65
C GLU A 114 8.83 12.82 -0.94
N PHE A 115 7.71 12.08 -1.00
CA PHE A 115 7.62 10.78 -0.37
C PHE A 115 8.50 9.75 -1.07
N TYR A 116 8.48 9.70 -2.40
CA TYR A 116 9.28 8.78 -3.19
C TYR A 116 10.79 8.99 -2.98
N ASN A 117 11.22 10.24 -2.75
CA ASN A 117 12.62 10.59 -2.50
C ASN A 117 12.98 10.66 -1.01
N LEU A 118 12.08 10.25 -0.11
CA LEU A 118 12.33 10.25 1.33
C LEU A 118 13.60 9.46 1.66
N ASP A 119 14.47 10.04 2.48
CA ASP A 119 15.60 9.33 3.09
C ASP A 119 15.08 8.33 4.12
N LEU A 120 15.29 7.04 3.86
CA LEU A 120 14.88 5.95 4.74
C LEU A 120 15.77 5.83 5.99
N LYS A 121 16.84 6.62 6.10
CA LYS A 121 17.73 6.69 7.28
C LYS A 121 18.26 5.32 7.70
N GLY A 122 18.65 4.52 6.71
CA GLY A 122 19.14 3.16 6.92
C GLY A 122 18.05 2.07 6.97
N ASN A 123 16.78 2.41 7.15
CA ASN A 123 15.66 1.46 7.14
C ASN A 123 15.44 0.81 5.76
N ILE A 124 14.72 -0.31 5.74
CA ILE A 124 14.36 -1.05 4.53
C ILE A 124 13.08 -0.50 3.93
N LEU A 125 12.13 -0.06 4.78
CA LEU A 125 10.88 0.49 4.29
C LEU A 125 10.42 1.68 5.13
N ALA A 126 9.58 2.52 4.52
CA ALA A 126 8.79 3.52 5.21
C ALA A 126 7.30 3.27 4.98
N GLY A 127 6.51 3.42 6.04
CA GLY A 127 5.07 3.27 5.98
C GLY A 127 4.39 4.05 7.10
N ALA A 128 3.14 4.44 6.84
CA ALA A 128 2.35 5.14 7.84
C ALA A 128 1.97 4.19 8.97
N THR A 129 2.07 4.67 10.21
CA THR A 129 1.50 3.95 11.35
C THR A 129 0.03 3.67 11.11
N HIS A 130 -0.46 2.56 11.66
CA HIS A 130 -1.88 2.25 11.63
C HIS A 130 -2.32 2.02 13.06
N LEU A 131 -3.11 2.96 13.57
CA LEU A 131 -3.63 2.94 14.94
C LEU A 131 -2.51 3.19 15.98
N PHE A 132 -2.20 4.46 16.22
CA PHE A 132 -1.30 4.85 17.31
C PHE A 132 -1.70 4.22 18.66
N GLY A 133 -0.69 3.86 19.45
CA GLY A 133 -0.85 3.46 20.85
C GLY A 133 -1.18 1.98 21.04
N LEU A 134 -2.20 1.70 21.85
CA LEU A 134 -2.43 0.37 22.44
C LEU A 134 -2.72 -0.71 21.40
N LEU A 135 -3.42 -0.39 20.30
CA LEU A 135 -3.80 -1.37 19.28
C LEU A 135 -2.58 -1.84 18.46
N GLY A 136 -1.69 -0.93 18.07
CA GLY A 136 -0.42 -1.28 17.43
C GLY A 136 0.42 -2.21 18.33
N LYS A 137 0.53 -1.89 19.62
CA LYS A 137 1.24 -2.74 20.61
C LYS A 137 0.61 -4.12 20.75
N ILE A 138 -0.72 -4.22 20.77
CA ILE A 138 -1.43 -5.52 20.81
C ILE A 138 -1.11 -6.35 19.56
N ASN A 139 -1.07 -5.73 18.38
CA ASN A 139 -0.70 -6.44 17.14
C ASN A 139 0.75 -6.92 17.19
N LEU A 140 1.70 -6.08 17.61
CA LEU A 140 3.10 -6.47 17.76
C LEU A 140 3.27 -7.62 18.76
N LEU A 141 2.60 -7.54 19.92
CA LEU A 141 2.59 -8.60 20.92
C LEU A 141 2.02 -9.91 20.38
N ARG A 142 0.93 -9.87 19.60
CA ARG A 142 0.36 -11.05 18.91
C ARG A 142 1.41 -11.72 18.01
N LEU A 143 2.26 -10.93 17.37
CA LEU A 143 3.31 -11.41 16.46
C LEU A 143 4.57 -11.88 17.20
N GLY A 144 4.63 -11.74 18.52
CA GLY A 144 5.80 -12.09 19.33
C GLY A 144 6.88 -11.01 19.35
N ILE A 145 6.52 -9.78 18.97
CA ILE A 145 7.43 -8.63 18.91
C ILE A 145 7.24 -7.87 20.22
N HIS A 146 8.15 -8.11 21.17
CA HIS A 146 7.91 -7.77 22.56
C HIS A 146 8.59 -6.48 23.04
N LYS A 147 9.67 -5.98 22.39
CA LYS A 147 10.54 -4.97 23.03
C LYS A 147 11.27 -3.95 22.15
N HIS A 148 11.31 -4.11 20.82
CA HIS A 148 12.28 -3.35 20.00
C HIS A 148 11.67 -2.20 19.20
N THR A 149 10.35 -2.19 19.04
CA THR A 149 9.63 -1.11 18.37
C THR A 149 8.19 -1.04 18.85
N ASP A 150 7.60 0.16 18.79
CA ASP A 150 6.16 0.40 18.93
C ASP A 150 5.50 0.71 17.57
N ILE A 151 6.27 0.60 16.48
CA ILE A 151 5.83 0.93 15.13
C ILE A 151 5.10 -0.28 14.55
N TYR A 152 3.82 -0.10 14.26
CA TYR A 152 3.01 -1.02 13.49
C TYR A 152 2.35 -0.24 12.34
N ILE A 153 2.72 -0.56 11.10
CA ILE A 153 2.32 0.20 9.91
C ILE A 153 1.15 -0.45 9.16
N ASN A 154 0.41 0.38 8.43
CA ASN A 154 -0.47 -0.09 7.37
C ASN A 154 0.40 -0.52 6.16
N ALA A 155 0.09 -1.65 5.54
CA ALA A 155 0.87 -2.18 4.42
C ALA A 155 0.45 -1.65 3.03
N GLY A 156 -0.59 -0.81 2.96
CA GLY A 156 -1.14 -0.33 1.69
C GLY A 156 -0.36 0.80 1.04
N VAL A 157 0.57 1.43 1.76
CA VAL A 157 1.49 2.42 1.20
C VAL A 157 2.86 2.16 1.80
N LEU A 158 3.79 1.67 0.98
CA LEU A 158 5.15 1.32 1.42
C LEU A 158 6.17 1.86 0.43
N LEU A 159 7.05 2.75 0.91
CA LEU A 159 8.28 3.07 0.18
C LEU A 159 9.35 2.07 0.60
N ILE A 160 9.95 1.38 -0.38
CA ILE A 160 10.81 0.23 -0.11
C ILE A 160 12.18 0.43 -0.77
N ASP A 161 13.23 0.27 0.03
CA ASP A 161 14.60 -0.01 -0.41
C ASP A 161 14.65 -1.48 -0.83
N LEU A 162 14.38 -1.72 -2.12
CA LEU A 162 14.25 -3.05 -2.68
C LEU A 162 15.57 -3.79 -2.70
N LYS A 163 16.68 -3.06 -2.81
CA LYS A 163 18.02 -3.63 -2.69
C LYS A 163 18.23 -4.26 -1.31
N LYS A 164 18.01 -3.49 -0.24
CA LYS A 164 18.14 -4.03 1.12
C LYS A 164 17.10 -5.10 1.44
N TRP A 165 15.89 -5.00 0.87
CA TRP A 165 14.87 -6.05 1.01
C TRP A 165 15.42 -7.40 0.52
N ARG A 166 16.02 -7.44 -0.68
CA ARG A 166 16.62 -8.64 -1.27
C ARG A 166 17.79 -9.19 -0.43
N GLU A 167 18.57 -8.30 0.19
CA GLU A 167 19.69 -8.67 1.07
C GLU A 167 19.22 -9.20 2.44
N THR A 168 18.02 -8.81 2.89
CA THR A 168 17.54 -9.07 4.25
C THR A 168 16.65 -10.31 4.34
N VAL A 169 15.76 -10.52 3.37
CA VAL A 169 14.81 -11.63 3.41
C VAL A 169 14.68 -12.34 2.07
N THR A 170 14.69 -13.67 2.13
CA THR A 170 14.43 -14.54 0.99
C THR A 170 12.96 -14.94 0.91
N LEU A 171 12.49 -15.26 -0.29
CA LEU A 171 11.15 -15.81 -0.50
C LEU A 171 10.87 -17.02 0.42
N GLY A 172 11.82 -17.94 0.54
CA GLY A 172 11.68 -19.11 1.41
C GLY A 172 11.46 -18.77 2.88
N GLN A 173 12.11 -17.72 3.40
CA GLN A 173 11.90 -17.25 4.78
C GLN A 173 10.50 -16.66 4.96
N ILE A 174 10.02 -15.86 4.00
CA ILE A 174 8.67 -15.28 4.02
C ILE A 174 7.62 -16.39 4.05
N LEU A 175 7.69 -17.33 3.11
CA LEU A 175 6.72 -18.43 3.00
C LEU A 175 6.76 -19.34 4.24
N THR A 176 7.95 -19.61 4.77
CA THR A 176 8.11 -20.36 6.03
C THR A 176 7.48 -19.63 7.21
N TYR A 177 7.65 -18.31 7.31
CA TYR A 177 7.04 -17.51 8.35
C TYR A 177 5.51 -17.59 8.28
N ILE A 178 4.94 -17.39 7.08
CA ILE A 178 3.49 -17.47 6.88
C ILE A 178 2.96 -18.85 7.26
N SER A 179 3.59 -19.93 6.78
CA SER A 179 3.19 -21.30 7.11
C SER A 179 3.14 -21.54 8.62
N LYS A 180 4.19 -21.12 9.34
CA LYS A 180 4.29 -21.28 10.80
C LYS A 180 3.31 -20.39 11.58
N LYS A 181 2.99 -19.20 11.07
CA LYS A 181 2.23 -18.17 11.80
C LYS A 181 0.84 -17.90 11.27
N HIS A 182 0.36 -18.59 10.22
CA HIS A 182 -0.91 -18.29 9.54
C HIS A 182 -2.12 -18.14 10.48
N ARG A 183 -2.18 -18.90 11.58
CA ARG A 183 -3.28 -18.82 12.56
C ARG A 183 -3.29 -17.52 13.36
N THR A 184 -2.20 -16.78 13.40
CA THR A 184 -2.04 -15.52 14.14
C THR A 184 -1.89 -14.30 13.22
N LEU A 185 -1.85 -14.50 11.89
CA LEU A 185 -1.82 -13.43 10.89
C LEU A 185 -3.22 -12.89 10.64
N PHE A 186 -3.75 -12.15 11.61
CA PHE A 186 -5.10 -11.59 11.54
C PHE A 186 -5.22 -10.49 10.48
N LEU A 187 -4.11 -9.82 10.16
CA LEU A 187 -4.02 -8.79 9.13
C LEU A 187 -3.17 -9.27 7.94
N ALA A 188 -3.12 -10.58 7.71
CA ALA A 188 -2.51 -11.22 6.54
C ALA A 188 -1.08 -10.72 6.24
N ASP A 189 -0.84 -10.21 5.02
CA ASP A 189 0.45 -9.70 4.56
C ASP A 189 0.97 -8.54 5.41
N GLN A 190 0.11 -7.67 5.94
CA GLN A 190 0.53 -6.57 6.80
C GLN A 190 1.18 -7.07 8.09
N ASP A 191 0.66 -8.15 8.68
CA ASP A 191 1.28 -8.79 9.84
C ASP A 191 2.66 -9.37 9.48
N VAL A 192 2.83 -9.90 8.26
CA VAL A 192 4.11 -10.43 7.79
C VAL A 192 5.13 -9.31 7.59
N VAL A 193 4.74 -8.20 6.94
CA VAL A 193 5.62 -7.03 6.77
C VAL A 193 6.08 -6.51 8.12
N ASN A 194 5.15 -6.28 9.05
CA ASN A 194 5.49 -5.79 10.39
C ASN A 194 6.35 -6.79 11.17
N ALA A 195 6.15 -8.09 11.00
CA ALA A 195 6.98 -9.09 11.67
C ALA A 195 8.41 -9.20 11.14
N LEU A 196 8.59 -9.08 9.83
CA LEU A 196 9.90 -9.25 9.19
C LEU A 196 10.74 -7.98 9.26
N PHE A 197 10.10 -6.80 9.30
CA PHE A 197 10.78 -5.51 9.16
C PHE A 197 10.53 -4.55 10.32
N ALA A 198 10.02 -5.02 11.46
CA ALA A 198 9.75 -4.21 12.66
C ALA A 198 10.88 -3.23 13.02
N ASP A 199 12.13 -3.72 13.02
CA ASP A 199 13.32 -2.93 13.41
C ASP A 199 13.95 -2.17 12.23
N HIS A 200 13.39 -2.30 11.03
CA HIS A 200 13.86 -1.72 9.78
C HIS A 200 12.76 -0.93 9.07
N THR A 201 11.85 -0.36 9.85
CA THR A 201 10.70 0.42 9.39
C THR A 201 10.79 1.87 9.87
N LEU A 202 10.78 2.80 8.94
CA LEU A 202 10.60 4.22 9.20
C LEU A 202 9.11 4.56 9.25
N ALA A 203 8.61 4.99 10.41
CA ALA A 203 7.25 5.51 10.52
C ALA A 203 7.12 6.86 9.82
N VAL A 204 6.06 7.05 9.04
CA VAL A 204 5.66 8.35 8.48
C VAL A 204 4.28 8.77 8.95
N ASP A 205 3.96 10.05 8.77
CA ASP A 205 2.69 10.61 9.23
C ASP A 205 1.51 10.06 8.42
N GLU A 206 0.64 9.29 9.08
CA GLU A 206 -0.58 8.72 8.50
C GLU A 206 -1.53 9.79 7.95
N ARG A 207 -1.50 11.01 8.48
CA ARG A 207 -2.32 12.12 7.99
C ARG A 207 -1.86 12.64 6.63
N LEU A 208 -0.59 12.42 6.28
CA LEU A 208 0.00 12.88 5.02
C LEU A 208 0.01 11.76 3.98
N TYR A 209 0.44 10.56 4.36
CA TYR A 209 0.79 9.51 3.38
C TYR A 209 -0.08 8.25 3.44
N ASN A 210 -1.09 8.17 4.31
CA ASN A 210 -2.01 7.02 4.35
C ASN A 210 -3.29 7.34 5.15
N LEU A 211 -3.97 8.44 4.83
CA LEU A 211 -5.11 8.89 5.63
C LEU A 211 -6.36 8.07 5.32
N ASP A 212 -6.88 7.34 6.30
CA ASP A 212 -8.17 6.63 6.19
C ASP A 212 -9.30 7.37 6.92
N GLU A 213 -10.55 6.93 6.69
CA GLU A 213 -11.75 7.50 7.31
C GLU A 213 -11.73 7.48 8.85
N LYS A 214 -11.18 6.40 9.42
CA LYS A 214 -11.13 6.23 10.87
C LYS A 214 -10.17 7.24 11.49
N THR A 215 -9.00 7.39 10.88
CA THR A 215 -7.94 8.33 11.24
C THR A 215 -8.45 9.75 11.07
N PHE A 216 -9.07 10.05 9.92
CA PHE A 216 -9.70 11.35 9.69
C PHE A 216 -10.71 11.70 10.78
N ARG A 217 -11.60 10.78 11.17
CA ARG A 217 -12.55 11.02 12.27
C ARG A 217 -11.85 11.30 13.60
N ILE A 218 -10.82 10.53 13.96
CA ILE A 218 -10.05 10.74 15.20
C ILE A 218 -9.40 12.13 15.22
N PHE A 219 -8.77 12.54 14.12
CA PHE A 219 -8.09 13.84 14.03
C PHE A 219 -9.06 15.01 13.76
N SER A 220 -10.30 14.73 13.36
CA SER A 220 -11.35 15.75 13.19
C SER A 220 -12.01 16.14 14.50
N GLU A 221 -11.98 15.27 15.51
CA GLU A 221 -12.50 15.53 16.84
C GLU A 221 -11.47 16.33 17.68
N PRO A 222 -11.91 17.36 18.43
CA PRO A 222 -11.04 18.07 19.34
C PRO A 222 -10.72 17.17 20.55
N ALA A 223 -9.53 16.59 20.57
CA ALA A 223 -8.98 15.91 21.74
C ALA A 223 -7.63 16.53 22.13
N ALA A 224 -7.25 16.37 23.40
CA ALA A 224 -5.97 16.86 23.90
C ALA A 224 -4.81 16.12 23.22
N GLY A 225 -3.93 16.85 22.53
CA GLY A 225 -2.65 16.33 22.06
C GLY A 225 -2.42 16.31 20.54
N HIS A 226 -3.43 16.59 19.70
CA HIS A 226 -3.26 16.73 18.25
C HIS A 226 -3.93 17.97 17.67
N LYS A 227 -3.35 18.50 16.58
CA LYS A 227 -3.99 19.56 15.81
C LYS A 227 -5.17 18.96 15.04
N ARG A 228 -6.35 19.56 15.21
CA ARG A 228 -7.55 19.18 14.46
C ARG A 228 -7.29 19.32 12.95
N ILE A 229 -7.72 18.34 12.18
CA ILE A 229 -7.74 18.39 10.71
C ILE A 229 -9.19 18.45 10.23
N ASP A 230 -9.43 19.19 9.16
CA ASP A 230 -10.70 19.24 8.43
C ASP A 230 -10.45 18.93 6.94
N ILE A 231 -11.51 18.95 6.13
CA ILE A 231 -11.40 18.63 4.69
C ILE A 231 -10.47 19.60 3.96
N GLU A 232 -10.43 20.87 4.34
CA GLU A 232 -9.54 21.85 3.72
C GLU A 232 -8.07 21.59 4.09
N TRP A 233 -7.81 21.19 5.34
CA TRP A 233 -6.48 20.71 5.73
C TRP A 233 -6.08 19.47 4.92
N VAL A 234 -6.97 18.49 4.78
CA VAL A 234 -6.70 17.27 3.99
C VAL A 234 -6.38 17.65 2.55
N ARG A 235 -7.19 18.51 1.92
CA ARG A 235 -6.98 18.99 0.54
C ARG A 235 -5.60 19.63 0.38
N ALA A 236 -5.17 20.43 1.35
CA ALA A 236 -3.91 21.17 1.30
C ALA A 236 -2.67 20.36 1.70
N ASN A 237 -2.81 19.28 2.47
CA ASN A 237 -1.65 18.63 3.12
C ASN A 237 -1.57 17.12 2.85
N THR A 238 -2.69 16.40 2.77
CA THR A 238 -2.68 14.95 2.60
C THR A 238 -2.33 14.58 1.16
N ALA A 239 -1.25 13.83 0.99
CA ALA A 239 -0.81 13.31 -0.30
C ALA A 239 -1.55 12.04 -0.70
N ILE A 240 -1.81 11.13 0.25
CA ILE A 240 -2.48 9.85 -0.03
C ILE A 240 -3.66 9.64 0.93
N ILE A 241 -4.83 9.40 0.34
CA ILE A 241 -6.06 9.02 1.02
C ILE A 241 -6.32 7.56 0.74
N HIS A 242 -6.55 6.75 1.77
CA HIS A 242 -6.70 5.31 1.66
C HIS A 242 -8.09 4.87 2.11
N TYR A 243 -8.87 4.31 1.19
CA TYR A 243 -10.20 3.80 1.45
C TYR A 243 -10.16 2.38 2.02
N ASN A 244 -9.34 2.13 3.05
CA ASN A 244 -9.14 0.79 3.60
C ASN A 244 -10.41 0.21 4.28
N GLY A 245 -10.41 -1.10 4.52
CA GLY A 245 -11.53 -1.76 5.20
C GLY A 245 -12.76 -2.04 4.31
N LYS A 246 -13.95 -2.13 4.92
CA LYS A 246 -15.16 -2.66 4.26
C LYS A 246 -15.93 -1.63 3.44
N HIS A 247 -15.96 -0.38 3.90
CA HIS A 247 -16.74 0.69 3.30
C HIS A 247 -15.95 1.34 2.18
N LYS A 248 -16.47 1.29 0.95
CA LYS A 248 -15.75 1.74 -0.24
C LYS A 248 -16.60 2.71 -1.08
N PRO A 249 -16.06 3.85 -1.54
CA PRO A 249 -16.81 4.82 -2.33
C PRO A 249 -17.29 4.28 -3.69
N TRP A 250 -16.66 3.23 -4.24
CA TRP A 250 -17.12 2.58 -5.48
C TRP A 250 -18.14 1.46 -5.27
N LYS A 251 -18.38 1.01 -4.04
CA LYS A 251 -19.35 -0.07 -3.76
C LYS A 251 -20.67 0.47 -3.21
N GLU A 252 -20.64 1.63 -2.59
CA GLU A 252 -21.78 2.22 -1.92
C GLU A 252 -22.38 3.33 -2.78
N LYS A 253 -23.70 3.31 -2.95
CA LYS A 253 -24.42 4.34 -3.69
C LYS A 253 -24.33 5.70 -2.98
N ASP A 254 -24.44 5.68 -1.66
CA ASP A 254 -24.38 6.85 -0.77
C ASP A 254 -23.24 6.63 0.23
N TYR A 255 -21.99 6.81 -0.22
CA TYR A 255 -20.82 6.64 0.63
C TYR A 255 -20.84 7.65 1.78
N GLY A 256 -20.93 7.16 3.02
CA GLY A 256 -21.08 8.00 4.22
C GLY A 256 -19.77 8.52 4.82
N GLY A 257 -18.63 8.23 4.19
CA GLY A 257 -17.31 8.68 4.65
C GLY A 257 -17.04 10.14 4.30
N GLY A 258 -16.25 10.83 5.15
CA GLY A 258 -15.93 12.24 4.96
C GLY A 258 -14.97 12.51 3.80
N LEU A 259 -14.24 11.49 3.34
CA LEU A 259 -13.22 11.59 2.30
C LEU A 259 -13.74 11.16 0.91
N GLY A 260 -15.04 10.90 0.76
CA GLY A 260 -15.64 10.45 -0.50
C GLY A 260 -15.45 11.42 -1.67
N GLU A 261 -15.42 12.73 -1.40
CA GLU A 261 -15.25 13.77 -2.43
C GLU A 261 -13.94 13.64 -3.21
N PHE A 262 -12.89 13.10 -2.60
CA PHE A 262 -11.60 12.91 -3.25
C PHE A 262 -11.65 11.77 -4.26
N PHE A 263 -12.42 10.71 -4.01
CA PHE A 263 -12.63 9.64 -4.98
C PHE A 263 -13.50 10.12 -6.16
N GLU A 264 -14.60 10.81 -5.86
CA GLU A 264 -15.52 11.32 -6.91
C GLU A 264 -14.83 12.32 -7.84
N LYS A 265 -13.88 13.12 -7.33
CA LYS A 265 -13.06 14.04 -8.13
C LYS A 265 -12.32 13.35 -9.28
N TYR A 266 -11.80 12.14 -9.07
CA TYR A 266 -10.97 11.42 -10.06
C TYR A 266 -11.71 10.29 -10.78
N LYS A 267 -12.94 9.98 -10.37
CA LYS A 267 -13.77 8.94 -10.98
C LYS A 267 -14.19 9.23 -12.42
N SER A 268 -14.33 10.51 -12.77
CA SER A 268 -14.86 10.99 -14.05
C SER A 268 -13.81 11.60 -14.98
N LEU A 269 -12.55 11.70 -14.55
CA LEU A 269 -11.43 12.16 -15.38
C LEU A 269 -11.01 11.12 -16.43
#